data_AF-A0A6Y5IQ45-F1
#
_entry.id   AF-A0A6Y5IQ45-F1
#
_cell.length_a   1.000
_cell.length_b   1.000
_cell.length_c   1.000
_cell.angle_alpha   90.00
_cell.angle_beta   90.00
_cell.angle_gamma   90.00
#
_symmetry.space_group_name_H-M   'P 1'
#
loop_
_entity.id
_entity.type
_entity.pdbx_description
1 polymer ?
#
loop_
_entity_poly.entity_id
_entity_poly.type
_entity_poly.pdbx_seq_one_letter_code
_entity_poly.pdbx_strand_id
1 'polypeptide(L)'
;MAKAAERLAKLEEQRARINAEIQRVRAREQQQKRKEDTRRKVLVGAWMMGKVQSGEWPEQKLIEAMDSYLERDHDRALFGLKPKQGQQQEAQQDDSTT
;
A
#
# COMPACT_ATOMS: atom_id res chain seq x y z
N MET A 1 11.20 8.99 54.66
CA MET A 1 10.17 8.71 53.63
C MET A 1 10.18 9.71 52.47
N ALA A 2 10.29 11.02 52.69
CA ALA A 2 10.22 12.04 51.61
C ALA A 2 11.28 11.89 50.48
N LYS A 3 12.55 11.61 50.81
CA LYS A 3 13.62 11.44 49.80
C LYS A 3 13.43 10.25 48.85
N ALA A 4 12.76 9.19 49.32
CA ALA A 4 12.48 8.02 48.49
C ALA A 4 11.37 8.33 47.47
N ALA A 5 10.33 9.04 47.90
CA ALA A 5 9.24 9.49 47.03
C ALA A 5 9.73 10.49 45.97
N GLU A 6 10.58 11.44 46.34
CA GLU A 6 11.19 12.39 45.40
C GLU A 6 12.07 11.68 44.34
N ARG A 7 12.87 10.70 44.78
CA ARG A 7 13.67 9.88 43.86
C ARG A 7 12.79 9.07 42.90
N LEU A 8 11.68 8.51 43.39
CA LEU A 8 10.74 7.78 42.56
C LEU A 8 10.10 8.68 41.50
N ALA A 9 9.59 9.85 41.90
CA ALA A 9 8.99 10.81 40.98
C ALA A 9 9.97 11.24 39.87
N LYS A 10 11.24 11.47 40.22
CA LYS A 10 12.29 11.79 39.24
C LYS A 10 12.55 10.65 38.25
N LEU A 11 12.53 9.40 38.71
CA LEU A 11 12.69 8.23 37.84
C LEU A 11 11.50 8.03 36.91
N GLU A 12 10.28 8.26 37.39
CA GLU A 12 9.06 8.21 36.57
C GLU A 12 9.06 9.29 35.50
N GLU A 13 9.46 10.52 35.84
CA GLU A 13 9.61 11.60 34.88
C GLU A 13 10.66 11.27 33.82
N GLN A 14 11.83 10.75 34.22
CA GLN A 14 12.85 10.30 33.29
C GLN A 14 12.34 9.19 32.36
N ARG A 15 11.62 8.20 32.90
CA ARG A 15 11.00 7.13 32.11
C ARG A 15 10.00 7.69 31.11
N ALA A 16 9.16 8.64 31.51
CA ALA A 16 8.19 9.28 30.63
C ALA A 16 8.87 10.03 29.48
N ARG A 17 9.95 10.77 29.77
CA ARG A 17 10.76 11.48 28.76
C ARG A 17 11.39 10.50 27.76
N ILE A 18 12.04 9.44 28.24
CA ILE A 18 12.67 8.41 27.39
C ILE A 18 11.61 7.72 26.53
N ASN A 19 10.47 7.36 27.10
CA ASN A 19 9.38 6.73 26.34
C ASN A 19 8.86 7.66 25.23
N ALA A 20 8.68 8.95 25.52
CA ALA A 20 8.27 9.92 24.50
C ALA A 20 9.30 10.03 23.36
N GLU A 21 10.59 9.99 23.68
CA GLU A 21 11.67 9.99 22.68
C GLU A 21 11.65 8.72 21.82
N ILE A 22 11.53 7.54 22.44
CA ILE A 22 11.40 6.26 21.73
C ILE A 22 10.23 6.31 20.74
N GLN A 23 9.07 6.81 21.17
CA GLN A 23 7.90 6.91 20.27
C GLN A 23 8.15 7.88 19.11
N ARG A 24 8.81 9.01 19.36
CA ARG A 24 9.19 9.97 18.31
C ARG A 24 10.14 9.34 17.28
N VAL A 25 11.16 8.61 17.72
CA VAL A 25 12.11 7.94 16.83
C VAL A 25 11.39 6.87 15.99
N ARG A 26 10.59 6.01 16.63
CA ARG A 26 9.81 4.98 15.92
C ARG A 26 8.85 5.58 14.88
N ALA A 27 8.16 6.66 15.23
CA ALA A 27 7.24 7.33 14.31
C ALA A 27 7.98 7.91 13.09
N ARG A 28 9.16 8.52 13.30
CA ARG A 28 10.01 9.02 12.20
C ARG A 28 10.49 7.90 11.29
N GLU A 29 10.98 6.79 11.85
CA GLU A 29 11.40 5.63 11.07
C GLU A 29 10.25 5.02 10.26
N GLN A 30 9.08 4.87 10.87
CA GLN A 30 7.90 4.34 10.17
C GLN A 30 7.44 5.30 9.06
N GLN A 31 7.50 6.61 9.29
CA GLN A 31 7.20 7.59 8.25
C GLN A 31 8.20 7.51 7.10
N GLN A 32 9.49 7.39 7.40
CA GLN A 32 10.54 7.28 6.39
C GLN A 32 10.37 6.00 5.56
N LYS A 33 10.13 4.86 6.21
CA LYS A 33 9.84 3.58 5.51
C LYS A 33 8.63 3.70 4.58
N ARG A 34 7.55 4.35 5.01
CA ARG A 34 6.36 4.59 4.16
C ARG A 34 6.68 5.49 2.96
N LYS A 35 7.47 6.54 3.16
CA LYS A 35 7.92 7.43 2.06
C LYS A 35 8.77 6.68 1.04
N GLU A 36 9.72 5.88 1.51
CA GLU A 36 10.60 5.07 0.65
C GLU A 36 9.82 4.00 -0.11
N ASP A 37 8.89 3.30 0.55
CA ASP A 37 8.03 2.31 -0.09
C ASP A 37 7.12 2.94 -1.16
N THR A 38 6.50 4.08 -0.84
CA THR A 38 5.70 4.85 -1.81
C THR A 38 6.55 5.27 -3.01
N ARG A 39 7.75 5.80 -2.75
CA ARG A 39 8.67 6.22 -3.82
C ARG A 39 9.10 5.05 -4.69
N ARG A 40 9.37 3.88 -4.10
CA ARG A 40 9.73 2.65 -4.82
C ARG A 40 8.60 2.23 -5.75
N LYS A 41 7.35 2.18 -5.26
CA LYS A 41 6.17 1.82 -6.04
C LYS A 41 5.95 2.78 -7.22
N VAL A 42 6.07 4.08 -6.98
CA VAL A 42 5.97 5.11 -8.04
C VAL A 42 7.05 4.92 -9.11
N LEU A 43 8.31 4.69 -8.71
CA LEU A 43 9.40 4.49 -9.67
C LEU A 43 9.22 3.24 -10.51
N VAL A 44 8.80 2.13 -9.91
CA VAL A 44 8.50 0.88 -10.63
C VAL A 44 7.37 1.11 -11.63
N GLY A 45 6.29 1.78 -11.23
CA GLY A 45 5.18 2.11 -12.12
C GLY A 45 5.63 3.01 -13.28
N ALA A 46 6.38 4.08 -12.99
CA ALA A 46 6.90 4.98 -14.02
C ALA A 46 7.81 4.26 -15.03
N TRP A 47 8.69 3.37 -14.55
CA TRP A 47 9.55 2.57 -15.42
C TRP A 47 8.75 1.63 -16.33
N MET A 48 7.76 0.92 -15.78
CA MET A 48 6.90 0.03 -16.56
C MET A 48 6.08 0.79 -17.61
N MET A 49 5.50 1.94 -17.24
CA MET A 49 4.79 2.81 -18.19
C MET A 49 5.72 3.30 -19.30
N GLY A 50 6.97 3.63 -18.97
CA GLY A 50 8.00 3.98 -19.96
C GLY A 50 8.28 2.86 -20.96
N LYS A 51 8.33 1.60 -20.49
CA LYS A 51 8.50 0.41 -21.35
C LYS A 51 7.31 0.15 -22.27
N VAL A 52 6.10 0.40 -21.79
CA VAL A 52 4.89 0.29 -22.61
C VAL A 52 4.87 1.38 -23.69
N GLN A 53 5.17 2.62 -23.30
CA GLN A 53 5.22 3.76 -24.23
C GLN A 53 6.32 3.62 -25.29
N SER A 54 7.47 3.02 -24.96
CA SER A 54 8.54 2.75 -25.93
C SER A 54 8.24 1.57 -26.86
N GLY A 55 7.13 0.85 -26.64
CA GLY A 55 6.76 -0.35 -27.40
C GLY A 55 7.58 -1.59 -27.05
N GLU A 56 8.51 -1.49 -26.10
CA GLU A 56 9.29 -2.63 -25.60
C GLU A 56 8.42 -3.64 -24.85
N TRP A 57 7.31 -3.18 -24.28
CA TRP A 57 6.33 -4.03 -23.61
C TRP A 57 4.93 -3.81 -24.20
N PRO A 58 4.21 -4.87 -24.63
CA PRO A 58 2.86 -4.72 -25.17
C PRO A 58 1.87 -4.19 -24.13
N GLU A 59 1.15 -3.13 -24.47
CA GLU A 59 0.09 -2.56 -23.61
C GLU A 59 -1.00 -3.58 -23.27
N GLN A 60 -1.37 -4.42 -24.22
CA GLN A 60 -2.36 -5.49 -24.00
C GLN A 60 -1.96 -6.44 -22.86
N LYS A 61 -0.67 -6.79 -22.76
CA LYS A 61 -0.18 -7.63 -21.65
C LYS A 61 -0.26 -6.91 -20.31
N LEU A 62 -0.11 -5.59 -20.27
CA LEU A 62 -0.32 -4.79 -19.07
C LEU A 62 -1.80 -4.85 -18.65
N ILE A 63 -2.73 -4.63 -19.58
CA ILE A 63 -4.17 -4.66 -19.31
C ILE A 63 -4.61 -6.04 -18.79
N GLU A 64 -4.17 -7.13 -19.41
CA GLU A 64 -4.43 -8.50 -18.95
C GLU A 64 -3.88 -8.77 -17.55
N ALA A 65 -2.66 -8.31 -17.27
CA ALA A 65 -2.08 -8.42 -15.94
C ALA A 65 -2.89 -7.63 -14.90
N MET A 66 -3.33 -6.41 -15.22
CA MET A 66 -4.17 -5.59 -14.35
C MET A 66 -5.56 -6.20 -14.15
N ASP A 67 -6.13 -6.85 -15.16
CA ASP A 67 -7.41 -7.57 -15.06
C ASP A 67 -7.36 -8.71 -14.04
N SER A 68 -6.25 -9.46 -14.00
CA SER A 68 -6.05 -10.51 -13.01
C SER A 68 -5.77 -9.97 -11.61
N TYR A 69 -5.00 -8.87 -11.51
CA TYR A 69 -4.49 -8.34 -10.24
C TYR A 69 -5.48 -7.45 -9.49
N LEU A 70 -6.22 -6.59 -10.21
CA LEU A 70 -7.09 -5.58 -9.58
C LEU A 70 -8.41 -6.21 -9.14
N GLU A 71 -8.77 -5.98 -7.88
CA GLU A 71 -10.01 -6.49 -7.30
C GLU A 71 -11.10 -5.42 -7.19
N ARG A 72 -10.72 -4.17 -6.95
CA ARG A 72 -11.65 -3.08 -6.70
C ARG A 72 -12.12 -2.47 -8.00
N ASP A 73 -13.43 -2.30 -8.15
CA ASP A 73 -14.02 -1.81 -9.41
C ASP A 73 -13.54 -0.41 -9.78
N HIS A 74 -13.29 0.47 -8.81
CA HIS A 74 -12.75 1.81 -9.09
C HIS A 74 -11.33 1.76 -9.66
N ASP A 75 -10.48 0.85 -9.17
CA ASP A 75 -9.12 0.69 -9.68
C ASP A 75 -9.17 0.05 -11.09
N ARG A 76 -10.04 -0.93 -11.29
CA ARG A 76 -10.27 -1.60 -12.58
C ARG A 76 -10.73 -0.61 -13.65
N ALA A 77 -11.62 0.32 -13.30
CA ALA A 77 -12.11 1.36 -14.20
C ALA A 77 -11.00 2.29 -14.73
N LEU A 78 -9.90 2.49 -13.98
CA LEU A 78 -8.74 3.27 -14.44
C LEU A 78 -8.06 2.65 -15.66
N PHE A 79 -8.25 1.35 -15.89
CA PHE A 79 -7.70 0.59 -17.00
C PHE A 79 -8.79 0.17 -18.02
N GLY A 80 -10.00 0.72 -17.90
CA GLY A 80 -11.13 0.37 -18.79
C GLY A 80 -11.68 -1.04 -18.57
N LEU A 81 -11.38 -1.69 -17.44
CA LEU A 81 -11.78 -3.06 -17.14
C LEU A 81 -13.19 -3.12 -16.54
N LYS A 82 -13.95 -4.16 -16.89
CA LYS A 82 -15.29 -4.42 -16.30
C LYS A 82 -15.17 -4.73 -14.80
N PRO A 83 -16.21 -4.44 -13.99
CA PRO A 83 -16.31 -4.88 -12.60
C PRO A 83 -16.12 -6.40 -12.46
N LYS A 84 -15.38 -6.83 -11.44
CA LYS A 84 -15.01 -8.26 -11.30
C LYS A 84 -16.23 -9.15 -10.99
N GLN A 85 -17.24 -8.59 -10.32
CA GLN A 85 -18.50 -9.28 -10.03
C GLN A 85 -19.42 -9.40 -11.26
N GLY A 86 -19.28 -8.52 -12.26
CA GLY A 86 -20.02 -8.60 -13.52
C GLY A 86 -19.54 -9.76 -14.41
N GLN A 87 -18.25 -10.09 -14.37
CA GLN A 87 -17.66 -11.19 -15.13
C GLN A 87 -18.12 -12.58 -14.61
N GLN A 88 -18.44 -12.72 -13.32
CA GLN A 88 -18.94 -13.98 -12.76
C GLN A 88 -20.39 -14.29 -13.17
N GLN A 89 -21.19 -13.26 -13.50
CA GLN A 89 -22.58 -13.41 -13.90
C GLN A 89 -22.73 -13.71 -15.40
N GLU A 90 -21.85 -13.19 -16.27
CA GLU A 90 -21.82 -13.52 -17.71
C GLU A 90 -21.39 -14.98 -17.94
N ALA A 91 -20.42 -15.49 -17.18
CA ALA A 91 -19.90 -16.87 -17.35
C ALA A 91 -20.90 -17.99 -16.97
N GLN A 92 -21.98 -17.67 -16.24
CA GLN A 92 -23.00 -18.65 -15.85
C GLN A 92 -24.20 -18.71 -16.81
N GLN A 93 -24.28 -17.80 -17.80
CA GLN A 93 -25.41 -17.73 -18.74
C GLN A 93 -25.10 -18.40 -20.10
N ASP A 94 -23.82 -18.53 -20.46
CA ASP A 94 -23.40 -19.21 -21.70
C ASP A 94 -23.41 -20.76 -21.60
N ASP A 95 -23.40 -21.33 -20.40
CA ASP A 95 -23.43 -22.80 -20.19
C ASP A 95 -24.86 -23.39 -20.18
N SER A 96 -25.91 -22.56 -20.29
CA SER A 96 -27.31 -23.00 -20.34
C SER A 96 -27.93 -23.03 -21.74
N THR A 97 -27.15 -22.77 -22.79
CA THR A 97 -27.66 -22.66 -24.19
C THR A 97 -26.97 -23.61 -25.18
N THR A 98 -26.32 -24.70 -24.74
CA THR A 98 -25.85 -25.78 -25.63
C THR A 98 -26.41 -27.13 -25.21
#